data_AF-A0A1Y3BQW4-F1
#
_entry.id   AF-A0A1Y3BQW4-F1
#
_cell.length_a   1.000
_cell.length_b   1.000
_cell.length_c   1.000
_cell.angle_alpha   90.00
_cell.angle_beta   90.00
_cell.angle_gamma   90.00
#
_symmetry.space_group_name_H-M   'P 1'
#
loop_
_entity.id
_entity.type
_entity.pdbx_description
1 polymer ?
#
loop_
_entity_poly.entity_id
_entity_poly.type
_entity_poly.pdbx_seq_one_letter_code
_entity_poly.pdbx_strand_id
1 'polypeptide(L)'
;DFGLAKRYRDPKSRQHIRYRTGKNLTGTARYASLNTHLGIEQSRRDDLESLGYVLMYFNRGSLPWQGIKANTNRQKYERISEKKISTTLEELCRGYPAEFIAYLAYCRELRFDEDPDYVYLRSL
;
A
#
# COMPACT_ATOMS: atom_id res chain seq x y z
N ASP A 1 7.59 -11.98 -11.72
CA ASP A 1 8.17 -10.75 -12.27
C ASP A 1 8.85 -10.00 -11.12
N PHE A 2 10.14 -9.68 -11.25
CA PHE A 2 10.93 -8.95 -10.25
C PHE A 2 11.47 -7.61 -10.81
N GLY A 3 10.93 -7.11 -11.93
CA GLY A 3 11.46 -5.93 -12.64
C GLY A 3 11.43 -4.62 -11.84
N LEU A 4 10.59 -4.53 -10.80
CA LEU A 4 10.51 -3.38 -9.89
C LEU A 4 11.07 -3.68 -8.49
N ALA A 5 11.56 -4.90 -8.25
CA ALA A 5 12.09 -5.28 -6.95
C ALA A 5 13.35 -4.48 -6.62
N LYS A 6 13.47 -4.07 -5.35
CA LYS A 6 14.58 -3.27 -4.85
C LYS A 6 15.04 -3.76 -3.48
N ARG A 7 16.34 -3.70 -3.23
CA ARG A 7 16.90 -3.99 -1.91
C ARG A 7 16.48 -2.91 -0.91
N TYR A 8 15.84 -3.33 0.18
CA TYR A 8 15.43 -2.45 1.28
C TYR A 8 16.45 -2.41 2.43
N ARG A 9 17.43 -3.31 2.44
CA ARG A 9 18.52 -3.32 3.42
C ARG A 9 19.82 -3.90 2.83
N ASP A 10 20.94 -3.59 3.47
CA ASP A 10 22.20 -4.26 3.20
C ASP A 10 22.13 -5.73 3.66
N PRO A 11 22.56 -6.70 2.83
CA PRO A 11 22.46 -8.13 3.18
C PRO A 11 23.41 -8.57 4.30
N LYS A 12 24.51 -7.84 4.55
CA LYS A 12 25.51 -8.20 5.57
C LYS A 12 25.26 -7.49 6.88
N SER A 13 25.21 -6.16 6.86
CA SER A 13 25.01 -5.33 8.07
C SER A 13 23.56 -5.29 8.53
N ARG A 14 22.61 -5.74 7.68
CA ARG A 14 21.16 -5.62 7.88
C ARG A 14 20.68 -4.17 8.02
N GLN A 15 21.52 -3.18 7.69
CA GLN A 15 21.16 -1.77 7.75
C GLN A 15 20.05 -1.47 6.75
N HIS A 16 18.92 -0.95 7.26
CA HIS A 16 17.79 -0.53 6.43
C HIS A 16 18.17 0.68 5.55
N ILE A 17 17.58 0.77 4.36
CA ILE A 17 17.70 1.98 3.53
C ILE A 17 17.18 3.20 4.31
N ARG A 18 17.70 4.38 4.00
CA ARG A 18 17.22 5.62 4.63
C ARG A 18 15.86 6.03 4.07
N TYR A 19 15.03 6.61 4.92
CA TYR A 19 13.80 7.28 4.52
C TYR A 19 14.09 8.39 3.51
N ARG A 20 13.30 8.45 2.43
CA ARG A 20 13.42 9.49 1.38
C ARG A 20 12.03 9.84 0.84
N THR A 21 11.85 11.09 0.44
CA THR A 21 10.66 11.61 -0.22
C THR A 21 11.01 12.05 -1.65
N GLY A 22 10.03 12.54 -2.42
CA GLY A 22 10.22 13.02 -3.79
C GLY A 22 10.42 11.90 -4.82
N LYS A 23 9.96 10.69 -4.52
CA LYS A 23 9.93 9.57 -5.46
C LYS A 23 8.78 9.72 -6.45
N ASN A 24 9.04 9.35 -7.69
CA ASN A 24 7.99 9.18 -8.68
C ASN A 24 7.17 7.92 -8.35
N LEU A 25 5.87 7.98 -8.63
CA LEU A 25 5.01 6.81 -8.53
C LEU A 25 5.52 5.72 -9.48
N THR A 26 5.79 4.53 -8.95
CA THR A 26 6.13 3.33 -9.71
C THR A 26 5.11 2.23 -9.46
N GLY A 27 4.99 1.31 -10.42
CA GLY A 27 4.06 0.18 -10.32
C GLY A 27 2.60 0.55 -10.61
N THR A 28 1.68 -0.32 -10.19
CA THR A 28 0.25 -0.18 -10.50
C THR A 28 -0.43 0.70 -9.45
N ALA A 29 -0.84 1.92 -9.84
CA ALA A 29 -1.49 2.91 -8.96
C ALA A 29 -2.69 2.36 -8.15
N ARG A 30 -3.39 1.35 -8.70
CA ARG A 30 -4.52 0.67 -8.04
C ARG A 30 -4.11 0.02 -6.71
N TYR A 31 -2.97 -0.64 -6.67
CA TYR A 31 -2.51 -1.41 -5.50
C TYR A 31 -1.42 -0.69 -4.71
N ALA A 32 -0.78 0.34 -5.26
CA ALA A 32 0.25 1.12 -4.58
C ALA A 32 -0.22 1.65 -3.21
N SER A 33 0.65 1.59 -2.19
CA SER A 33 0.40 2.14 -0.85
C SER A 33 0.13 3.65 -0.88
N LEU A 34 -0.47 4.19 0.18
CA LEU A 34 -0.61 5.63 0.35
C LEU A 34 0.75 6.34 0.34
N ASN A 35 1.77 5.76 0.98
CA ASN A 35 3.13 6.31 0.98
C ASN A 35 3.69 6.43 -0.45
N THR A 36 3.43 5.45 -1.31
CA THR A 36 3.87 5.48 -2.71
C THR A 36 3.23 6.64 -3.47
N HIS A 37 1.94 6.90 -3.23
CA HIS A 37 1.25 8.07 -3.80
C HIS A 37 1.81 9.40 -3.27
N LEU A 38 2.28 9.43 -2.02
CA LEU A 38 2.93 10.59 -1.40
C LEU A 38 4.41 10.75 -1.81
N GLY A 39 4.91 9.91 -2.72
CA GLY A 39 6.29 9.97 -3.20
C GLY A 39 7.32 9.60 -2.12
N ILE A 40 6.93 8.81 -1.13
CA ILE A 40 7.82 8.26 -0.10
C ILE A 40 8.47 6.99 -0.66
N GLU A 41 9.76 6.78 -0.37
CA GLU A 41 10.46 5.54 -0.69
C GLU A 41 9.71 4.33 -0.13
N GLN A 42 9.56 3.28 -0.93
CA GLN A 42 8.88 2.06 -0.52
C GLN A 42 9.75 1.21 0.40
N SER A 43 9.10 0.50 1.31
CA SER A 43 9.66 -0.43 2.28
C SER A 43 8.71 -1.61 2.46
N ARG A 44 8.97 -2.49 3.44
CA ARG A 44 8.18 -3.70 3.67
C ARG A 44 6.71 -3.45 3.98
N ARG A 45 6.39 -2.35 4.68
CA ARG A 45 5.00 -1.98 5.00
C ARG A 45 4.17 -1.70 3.75
N ASP A 46 4.81 -1.20 2.69
CA ASP A 46 4.14 -0.81 1.45
C ASP A 46 3.72 -2.03 0.63
N ASP A 47 4.52 -3.10 0.65
CA ASP A 47 4.16 -4.40 0.07
C ASP A 47 2.96 -5.01 0.79
N LEU A 48 2.92 -4.92 2.14
CA LEU A 48 1.81 -5.45 2.94
C LEU A 48 0.52 -4.64 2.75
N GLU A 49 0.59 -3.30 2.75
CA GLU A 49 -0.59 -2.47 2.45
C GLU A 49 -1.13 -2.77 1.03
N SER A 50 -0.22 -2.95 0.07
CA SER A 50 -0.58 -3.33 -1.30
C SER A 50 -1.27 -4.69 -1.36
N LEU A 51 -0.78 -5.67 -0.59
CA LEU A 51 -1.42 -6.98 -0.45
C LEU A 51 -2.82 -6.86 0.16
N GLY A 52 -3.01 -6.02 1.18
CA GLY A 52 -4.34 -5.75 1.74
C GLY A 52 -5.32 -5.20 0.71
N TYR A 53 -4.89 -4.30 -0.18
CA TYR A 53 -5.71 -3.84 -1.29
C TYR A 53 -6.02 -4.94 -2.32
N VAL A 54 -5.09 -5.86 -2.58
CA VAL A 54 -5.32 -7.02 -3.46
C VAL A 54 -6.35 -7.97 -2.85
N LEU A 55 -6.24 -8.27 -1.55
CA LEU A 55 -7.22 -9.10 -0.84
C LEU A 55 -8.62 -8.48 -0.88
N MET A 56 -8.72 -7.17 -0.62
CA MET A 56 -10.00 -6.46 -0.73
C MET A 56 -10.53 -6.40 -2.16
N TYR A 57 -9.65 -6.35 -3.15
CA TYR A 57 -10.04 -6.47 -4.56
C TYR A 57 -10.66 -7.83 -4.86
N PHE A 58 -10.08 -8.93 -4.35
CA PHE A 58 -10.66 -10.27 -4.52
C PHE A 58 -12.02 -10.39 -3.85
N ASN A 59 -12.17 -9.87 -2.62
CA ASN A 59 -13.42 -9.89 -1.88
C ASN A 59 -14.55 -9.10 -2.56
N ARG A 60 -14.23 -7.92 -3.12
CA ARG A 60 -15.20 -6.95 -3.64
C ARG A 60 -15.41 -7.02 -5.15
N GLY A 61 -14.52 -7.69 -5.88
CA GLY A 61 -14.39 -7.61 -7.34
C GLY A 61 -13.91 -6.26 -7.89
N SER A 62 -13.96 -5.20 -7.08
CA SER A 62 -13.46 -3.86 -7.42
C SER A 62 -13.10 -3.04 -6.19
N LEU A 63 -12.18 -2.09 -6.37
CA LEU A 63 -11.77 -1.11 -5.37
C LEU A 63 -12.42 0.26 -5.66
N PRO A 64 -12.76 1.06 -4.63
CA PRO A 64 -13.49 2.34 -4.80
C PRO A 64 -12.80 3.39 -5.66
N TRP A 65 -11.49 3.24 -5.91
CA TRP A 65 -10.67 4.12 -6.75
C TRP A 65 -10.45 3.56 -8.18
N GLN A 66 -11.21 2.54 -8.61
CA GLN A 66 -11.20 2.07 -10.00
C GLN A 66 -12.12 2.93 -10.89
N GLY A 67 -11.82 2.94 -12.20
CA GLY A 67 -12.65 3.64 -13.19
C GLY A 67 -12.52 5.17 -13.20
N ILE A 68 -11.64 5.75 -12.37
CA ILE A 68 -11.41 7.19 -12.33
C ILE A 68 -10.84 7.68 -13.67
N LYS A 69 -11.57 8.60 -14.30
CA LYS A 69 -11.17 9.29 -15.53
C LYS A 69 -10.33 10.52 -15.19
N ALA A 70 -9.34 10.81 -16.02
CA ALA A 70 -8.54 12.03 -15.97
C ALA A 70 -7.90 12.30 -17.34
N ASN A 71 -7.49 13.55 -17.58
CA ASN A 71 -6.94 13.95 -18.88
C ASN A 71 -5.45 13.61 -19.01
N THR A 72 -4.75 13.45 -17.90
CA THR A 72 -3.34 13.05 -17.86
C THR A 72 -3.10 11.94 -16.84
N ASN A 73 -2.02 11.18 -17.01
CA ASN A 73 -1.63 10.13 -16.05
C ASN A 73 -1.35 10.72 -14.65
N ARG A 74 -0.74 11.91 -14.58
CA ARG A 74 -0.50 12.61 -13.32
C ARG A 74 -1.80 12.90 -12.58
N GLN A 75 -2.77 13.53 -13.26
CA GLN A 75 -4.09 13.79 -12.69
C GLN A 75 -4.83 12.50 -12.30
N LYS A 76 -4.66 11.43 -13.09
CA LYS A 76 -5.24 10.12 -12.76
C LYS A 76 -4.70 9.59 -11.44
N TYR A 77 -3.39 9.69 -11.22
CA TYR A 77 -2.74 9.26 -9.98
C TYR A 77 -3.13 10.13 -8.79
N GLU A 78 -3.17 11.45 -8.97
CA GLU A 78 -3.65 12.40 -7.95
C GLU A 78 -5.08 12.04 -7.51
N ARG A 79 -6.02 11.84 -8.45
CA ARG A 79 -7.40 11.47 -8.13
C ARG A 79 -7.54 10.09 -7.49
N ILE A 80 -6.72 9.11 -7.89
CA ILE A 80 -6.68 7.80 -7.23
C ILE A 80 -6.19 7.96 -5.79
N SER A 81 -5.13 8.74 -5.56
CA SER A 81 -4.59 9.04 -4.24
C SER A 81 -5.65 9.71 -3.35
N GLU A 82 -6.29 10.78 -3.82
CA GLU A 82 -7.37 11.47 -3.12
C GLU A 82 -8.51 10.52 -2.75
N LYS A 83 -8.90 9.62 -3.68
CA LYS A 83 -9.95 8.64 -3.41
C LYS A 83 -9.51 7.58 -2.39
N LYS A 84 -8.25 7.15 -2.39
CA LYS A 84 -7.70 6.24 -1.37
C LYS A 84 -7.65 6.87 0.01
N ILE A 85 -7.24 8.13 0.10
CA ILE A 85 -7.15 8.89 1.37
C ILE A 85 -8.54 9.12 1.94
N SER A 86 -9.52 9.46 1.10
CA SER A 86 -10.90 9.74 1.54
C SER A 86 -11.74 8.50 1.82
N THR A 87 -11.30 7.30 1.39
CA THR A 87 -12.01 6.04 1.69
C THR A 87 -11.51 5.49 3.01
N THR A 88 -12.37 5.42 4.03
CA THR A 88 -11.97 4.85 5.33
C THR A 88 -11.79 3.33 5.24
N LEU A 89 -11.12 2.72 6.23
CA LEU A 89 -10.97 1.26 6.26
C LEU A 89 -12.31 0.57 6.48
N GLU A 90 -13.19 1.16 7.28
CA GLU A 90 -14.56 0.70 7.55
C GLU A 90 -15.41 0.74 6.28
N GLU A 91 -15.26 1.78 5.46
CA GLU A 91 -15.93 1.86 4.16
C GLU A 91 -15.39 0.81 3.17
N LEU A 92 -14.07 0.67 3.10
CA LEU A 92 -13.41 -0.28 2.21
C LEU A 92 -13.78 -1.73 2.58
N CYS A 93 -13.81 -2.05 3.87
CA CYS A 93 -14.03 -3.40 4.37
C CYS A 93 -15.48 -3.68 4.79
N ARG A 94 -16.41 -2.75 4.53
CA ARG A 94 -17.83 -2.92 4.87
C ARG A 94 -18.40 -4.22 4.33
N GLY A 95 -18.98 -5.03 5.20
CA GLY A 95 -19.60 -6.32 4.85
C GLY A 95 -18.63 -7.50 4.81
N TYR A 96 -17.37 -7.31 5.21
CA TYR A 96 -16.35 -8.35 5.31
C TYR A 96 -15.85 -8.50 6.76
N PRO A 97 -15.18 -9.62 7.09
CA PRO A 97 -14.60 -9.84 8.42
C PRO A 97 -13.72 -8.67 8.89
N ALA A 98 -13.76 -8.38 10.19
CA ALA A 98 -13.07 -7.22 10.79
C ALA A 98 -11.54 -7.33 10.69
N GLU A 99 -11.02 -8.53 10.49
CA GLU A 99 -9.63 -8.87 10.30
C GLU A 99 -9.01 -8.16 9.09
N PHE A 100 -9.81 -7.84 8.05
CA PHE A 100 -9.35 -7.01 6.93
C PHE A 100 -9.07 -5.56 7.34
N ILE A 101 -9.88 -5.00 8.25
CA ILE A 101 -9.64 -3.66 8.83
C ILE A 101 -8.37 -3.73 9.69
N ALA A 102 -8.28 -4.73 10.58
CA ALA A 102 -7.13 -4.91 11.46
C ALA A 102 -5.82 -5.06 10.67
N TYR A 103 -5.83 -5.86 9.60
CA TYR A 103 -4.69 -6.04 8.69
C TYR A 103 -4.26 -4.71 8.08
N LEU A 104 -5.18 -3.96 7.48
CA LEU A 104 -4.86 -2.70 6.79
C LEU A 104 -4.46 -1.60 7.78
N ALA A 105 -5.08 -1.55 8.96
CA ALA A 105 -4.72 -0.63 10.03
C ALA A 105 -3.28 -0.89 10.50
N TYR A 106 -2.96 -2.16 10.81
CA TYR A 106 -1.61 -2.59 11.17
C TYR A 106 -0.58 -2.15 10.12
N CYS A 107 -0.85 -2.41 8.84
CA CYS A 107 0.08 -2.05 7.77
C CYS A 107 0.32 -0.54 7.66
N ARG A 108 -0.71 0.29 7.90
CA ARG A 108 -0.62 1.76 7.86
C ARG A 108 0.13 2.34 9.06
N GLU A 109 0.12 1.66 10.20
CA GLU A 109 0.78 2.11 11.44
C GLU A 109 2.28 1.76 11.48
N LEU A 110 2.72 0.77 10.69
CA LEU A 110 4.13 0.38 10.62
C LEU A 110 5.04 1.58 10.28
N ARG A 111 6.11 1.74 11.06
CA ARG A 111 7.19 2.69 10.73
C ARG A 111 7.93 2.20 9.49
N PHE A 112 8.63 3.13 8.82
CA PHE A 112 9.30 2.86 7.55
C PHE A 112 10.32 1.71 7.60
N ASP A 113 11.04 1.60 8.71
CA ASP A 113 12.08 0.61 8.95
C ASP A 113 11.65 -0.50 9.92
N GLU A 114 10.38 -0.53 10.33
CA GLU A 114 9.86 -1.53 11.24
C GLU A 114 9.83 -2.92 10.60
N ASP A 115 10.12 -3.94 11.42
CA ASP A 115 9.97 -5.34 11.05
C ASP A 115 8.50 -5.75 11.23
N PRO A 116 7.76 -6.08 10.16
CA PRO A 116 6.37 -6.50 10.32
C PRO A 116 6.26 -7.83 11.07
N ASP A 117 5.27 -7.94 11.95
CA ASP A 117 4.87 -9.18 12.59
C ASP A 117 4.02 -10.02 11.64
N TYR A 118 4.70 -10.77 10.78
CA TYR A 118 4.04 -11.65 9.83
C TYR A 118 3.29 -12.82 10.49
N VAL A 119 3.62 -13.18 11.74
CA VAL A 119 2.92 -14.26 12.45
C VAL A 119 1.55 -13.74 12.87
N TYR A 120 1.51 -12.57 13.48
CA TYR A 120 0.26 -11.87 13.82
C TYR A 120 -0.63 -11.70 12.58
N LEU A 121 -0.10 -11.15 11.48
CA LEU A 121 -0.87 -10.90 10.27
C LEU A 121 -1.45 -12.17 9.62
N ARG A 122 -0.85 -13.34 9.81
CA ARG A 122 -1.38 -14.63 9.33
C ARG A 122 -2.38 -15.28 10.28
N SER A 123 -2.43 -14.82 11.53
CA SER A 123 -3.35 -15.32 12.55
C SER A 123 -4.65 -14.52 12.63
N LEU A 124 -4.68 -13.35 11.97
CA LEU A 124 -5.91 -12.65 11.59
C LEU A 124 -6.66 -13.49 10.54
#